data_AF-A0A4U7C857-F1
#
_entry.id   AF-A0A4U7C857-F1
#
_cell.length_a   1.000
_cell.length_b   1.000
_cell.length_c   1.000
_cell.angle_alpha   90.00
_cell.angle_beta   90.00
_cell.angle_gamma   90.00
#
_symmetry.space_group_name_H-M   'P 1'
#
loop_
_entity.id
_entity.type
_entity.pdbx_description
1 polymer ?
#
loop_
_entity_poly.entity_id
_entity_poly.type
_entity_poly.pdbx_seq_one_letter_code
_entity_poly.pdbx_strand_id
1 'polypeptide(L)'
;MTDQTPPSETHADTTAATDRVETTVSEENREAPIAVLQIEPDARSAELFETFAERITDRVHVRSVKRLADGVDAIETGIEVGGERVAVDCVVTEQRLPDGHGVDLTERLREVDPALPVVFHSTCPSEECEAAAFGAGADAYFEKGSDRGRYDAILDRIRALADAQRREEGGTGTAATPRTAGSTGETLRSEE
;
A
#
# COMPACT_ATOMS: atom_id res chain seq x y z
N MET A 1 39.98 -63.00 -17.18
CA MET A 1 40.96 -63.08 -16.08
C MET A 1 41.19 -61.63 -15.66
N THR A 2 40.51 -61.03 -14.69
CA THR A 2 39.69 -61.41 -13.52
C THR A 2 38.70 -60.24 -13.31
N ASP A 3 37.38 -60.44 -13.37
CA ASP A 3 36.43 -60.63 -12.24
C ASP A 3 36.70 -59.78 -10.98
N GLN A 4 35.84 -58.80 -10.69
CA GLN A 4 34.92 -58.77 -9.51
C GLN A 4 34.28 -57.38 -9.31
N THR A 5 32.94 -57.35 -9.35
CA THR A 5 32.00 -56.38 -8.71
C THR A 5 31.54 -57.07 -7.38
N PRO A 6 30.92 -56.46 -6.32
CA PRO A 6 29.90 -55.38 -6.35
C PRO A 6 29.84 -54.47 -5.07
N PRO A 7 28.67 -53.98 -4.54
CA PRO A 7 28.30 -52.55 -4.54
C PRO A 7 28.06 -51.94 -3.14
N SER A 8 27.76 -50.63 -3.03
CA SER A 8 27.01 -50.05 -1.88
C SER A 8 26.32 -48.72 -2.20
N GLU A 9 24.99 -48.78 -2.14
CA GLU A 9 24.01 -47.80 -1.64
C GLU A 9 24.52 -47.08 -0.34
N THR A 10 24.13 -45.90 0.15
CA THR A 10 23.06 -44.93 -0.11
C THR A 10 23.15 -43.78 0.93
N HIS A 11 22.65 -42.59 0.57
CA HIS A 11 22.12 -41.44 1.37
C HIS A 11 22.98 -40.48 2.23
N ALA A 12 22.65 -39.19 1.98
CA ALA A 12 22.46 -38.04 2.89
C ALA A 12 23.71 -37.43 3.55
N ASP A 13 23.88 -36.12 3.79
CA ASP A 13 23.10 -34.87 3.68
C ASP A 13 24.20 -33.76 3.67
N THR A 14 24.00 -32.50 3.27
CA THR A 14 23.64 -31.43 4.21
C THR A 14 23.70 -30.08 3.48
N THR A 15 22.50 -29.55 3.25
CA THR A 15 22.08 -28.13 3.32
C THR A 15 23.00 -27.02 2.82
N ALA A 16 22.69 -26.54 1.60
CA ALA A 16 22.93 -25.17 1.18
C ALA A 16 21.77 -24.69 0.30
N ALA A 17 20.54 -24.69 0.84
CA ALA A 17 19.36 -24.22 0.13
C ALA A 17 18.31 -23.72 1.12
N THR A 18 18.49 -22.52 1.66
CA THR A 18 17.38 -21.80 2.32
C THR A 18 17.39 -20.29 2.06
N ASP A 19 18.45 -19.72 1.48
CA ASP A 19 18.55 -18.26 1.33
C ASP A 19 17.94 -17.67 0.05
N ARG A 20 17.49 -18.50 -0.91
CA ARG A 20 17.00 -18.00 -2.22
C ARG A 20 15.50 -17.73 -2.31
N VAL A 21 14.70 -18.19 -1.36
CA VAL A 21 13.23 -18.11 -1.48
C VAL A 21 12.68 -16.81 -0.86
N GLU A 22 13.34 -16.23 0.14
CA GLU A 22 12.89 -14.94 0.72
C GLU A 22 13.14 -13.74 -0.19
N THR A 23 14.18 -13.78 -1.04
CA THR A 23 14.51 -12.63 -1.91
C THR A 23 13.55 -12.51 -3.10
N THR A 24 13.12 -13.63 -3.70
CA THR A 24 12.30 -13.59 -4.93
C THR A 24 10.87 -13.12 -4.69
N VAL A 25 10.23 -13.57 -3.60
CA VAL A 25 8.86 -13.17 -3.23
C VAL A 25 8.79 -11.69 -2.82
N SER A 26 9.89 -11.18 -2.24
CA SER A 26 10.04 -9.78 -1.84
C SER A 26 10.21 -8.83 -3.03
N GLU A 27 10.76 -9.30 -4.15
CA GLU A 27 10.95 -8.50 -5.37
C GLU A 27 9.70 -8.54 -6.26
N GLU A 28 9.04 -9.69 -6.42
CA GLU A 28 7.78 -9.81 -7.20
C GLU A 28 6.64 -8.99 -6.59
N ASN A 29 6.52 -8.90 -5.25
CA ASN A 29 5.53 -8.03 -4.60
C ASN A 29 5.80 -6.53 -4.81
N ARG A 30 7.06 -6.13 -5.08
CA ARG A 30 7.44 -4.75 -5.44
C ARG A 30 7.32 -4.46 -6.93
N GLU A 31 6.94 -5.43 -7.74
CA GLU A 31 6.62 -5.20 -9.16
C GLU A 31 5.13 -5.43 -9.44
N ALA A 32 4.38 -5.95 -8.46
CA ALA A 32 2.93 -6.08 -8.52
C ALA A 32 2.26 -4.75 -8.90
N PRO A 33 1.18 -4.79 -9.70
CA PRO A 33 0.43 -3.62 -10.10
C PRO A 33 -0.08 -2.85 -8.86
N ILE A 34 -0.20 -1.54 -8.99
CA ILE A 34 -0.70 -0.63 -7.96
C ILE A 34 -2.01 -0.04 -8.48
N ALA A 35 -3.11 -0.40 -7.83
CA ALA A 35 -4.46 0.07 -8.12
C ALA A 35 -4.70 1.41 -7.42
N VAL A 36 -4.77 2.48 -8.20
CA VAL A 36 -4.96 3.85 -7.69
C VAL A 36 -6.37 4.33 -8.03
N LEU A 37 -7.12 4.74 -7.01
CA LEU A 37 -8.38 5.45 -7.19
C LEU A 37 -8.14 6.95 -7.15
N GLN A 38 -8.48 7.67 -8.21
CA GLN A 38 -8.47 9.12 -8.26
C GLN A 38 -9.90 9.67 -8.06
N ILE A 39 -10.08 10.59 -7.13
CA ILE A 39 -11.35 11.31 -6.93
C ILE A 39 -11.14 12.77 -7.38
N GLU A 40 -11.61 13.06 -8.58
CA GLU A 40 -11.32 14.28 -9.33
C GLU A 40 -12.55 14.78 -10.09
N PRO A 41 -13.13 15.93 -9.73
CA PRO A 41 -14.28 16.48 -10.44
C PRO A 41 -13.94 17.03 -11.82
N ASP A 42 -12.71 17.51 -12.04
CA ASP A 42 -12.29 18.04 -13.34
C ASP A 42 -11.82 16.93 -14.28
N ALA A 43 -12.63 16.65 -15.30
CA ALA A 43 -12.37 15.55 -16.23
C ALA A 43 -11.03 15.70 -16.98
N ARG A 44 -10.55 16.93 -17.23
CA ARG A 44 -9.26 17.14 -17.90
C ARG A 44 -8.10 16.85 -16.98
N SER A 45 -8.18 17.25 -15.71
CA SER A 45 -7.21 16.92 -14.67
C SER A 45 -7.11 15.41 -14.47
N ALA A 46 -8.25 14.71 -14.42
CA ALA A 46 -8.31 13.25 -14.35
C ALA A 46 -7.62 12.59 -15.55
N GLU A 47 -8.03 12.97 -16.76
CA GLU A 47 -7.45 12.44 -18.01
C GLU A 47 -5.94 12.69 -18.11
N LEU A 48 -5.47 13.87 -17.69
CA LEU A 48 -4.04 14.17 -17.65
C LEU A 48 -3.30 13.26 -16.68
N PHE A 49 -3.79 13.12 -15.45
CA PHE A 49 -3.14 12.28 -14.45
C PHE A 49 -3.07 10.81 -14.90
N GLU A 50 -4.17 10.26 -15.43
CA GLU A 50 -4.21 8.92 -16.03
C GLU A 50 -3.20 8.77 -17.18
N THR A 51 -3.21 9.70 -18.14
CA THR A 51 -2.31 9.68 -19.30
C THR A 51 -0.84 9.76 -18.89
N PHE A 52 -0.49 10.57 -17.89
CA PHE A 52 0.88 10.67 -17.41
C PHE A 52 1.29 9.40 -16.65
N ALA A 53 0.41 8.83 -15.82
CA ALA A 53 0.66 7.57 -15.12
C ALA A 53 0.98 6.45 -16.11
N GLU A 54 0.10 6.22 -17.10
CA GLU A 54 0.27 5.18 -18.13
C GLU A 54 1.57 5.37 -18.94
N ARG A 55 1.95 6.62 -19.21
CA ARG A 55 3.15 6.90 -20.01
C ARG A 55 4.45 6.78 -19.22
N ILE A 56 4.40 6.97 -17.91
CA ILE A 56 5.59 6.92 -17.03
C ILE A 56 5.81 5.49 -16.53
N THR A 57 4.76 4.70 -16.32
CA THR A 57 4.88 3.34 -15.78
C THR A 57 3.71 2.44 -16.15
N ASP A 58 4.02 1.16 -16.38
CA ASP A 58 3.00 0.11 -16.54
C ASP A 58 2.47 -0.41 -15.20
N ARG A 59 3.10 -0.01 -14.08
CA ARG A 59 2.81 -0.55 -12.75
C ARG A 59 1.66 0.16 -12.04
N VAL A 60 1.41 1.43 -12.35
CA VAL A 60 0.36 2.23 -11.69
C VAL A 60 -0.85 2.28 -12.61
N HIS A 61 -1.97 1.74 -12.13
CA HIS A 61 -3.24 1.76 -12.84
C HIS A 61 -4.20 2.70 -12.13
N VAL A 62 -4.50 3.82 -12.77
CA VAL A 62 -5.39 4.84 -12.22
C VAL A 62 -6.81 4.60 -12.73
N ARG A 63 -7.79 4.72 -11.83
CA ARG A 63 -9.21 4.84 -12.15
C ARG A 63 -9.78 6.10 -11.53
N SER A 64 -10.37 6.96 -12.36
CA SER A 64 -10.98 8.20 -11.87
C SER A 64 -12.48 8.13 -11.67
N VAL A 65 -12.94 8.74 -10.58
CA VAL A 65 -14.33 9.06 -10.28
C VAL A 65 -14.46 10.55 -9.98
N LYS A 66 -15.67 11.11 -10.14
CA LYS A 66 -15.87 12.58 -10.04
C LYS A 66 -16.39 13.05 -8.69
N ARG A 67 -16.95 12.13 -7.91
CA ARG A 67 -17.68 12.43 -6.68
C ARG A 67 -17.11 11.62 -5.54
N LEU A 68 -17.23 12.18 -4.35
CA LEU A 68 -16.85 11.53 -3.11
C LEU A 68 -17.62 10.22 -2.92
N ALA A 69 -18.93 10.22 -3.15
CA ALA A 69 -19.77 9.02 -3.03
C ALA A 69 -19.29 7.87 -3.92
N ASP A 70 -19.00 8.16 -5.19
CA ASP A 70 -18.47 7.18 -6.15
C ASP A 70 -17.10 6.63 -5.68
N GLY A 71 -16.30 7.47 -5.02
CA GLY A 71 -15.01 7.10 -4.45
C GLY A 71 -15.13 6.17 -3.25
N VAL A 72 -16.06 6.43 -2.34
CA VAL A 72 -16.35 5.55 -1.20
C VAL A 72 -16.80 4.17 -1.70
N ASP A 73 -17.74 4.12 -2.65
CA ASP A 73 -18.20 2.86 -3.24
C ASP A 73 -17.06 2.08 -3.89
N ALA A 74 -16.15 2.77 -4.59
CA ALA A 74 -14.98 2.15 -5.24
C ALA A 74 -13.94 1.63 -4.24
N ILE A 75 -13.75 2.31 -3.09
CA ILE A 75 -12.86 1.83 -2.03
C ILE A 75 -13.43 0.55 -1.39
N GLU A 76 -14.73 0.53 -1.12
CA GLU A 76 -15.39 -0.62 -0.48
C GLU A 76 -15.51 -1.83 -1.42
N THR A 77 -15.78 -1.60 -2.71
CA THR A 77 -16.04 -2.68 -3.67
C THR A 77 -14.83 -3.06 -4.52
N GLY A 78 -13.82 -2.20 -4.58
CA GLY A 78 -12.65 -2.33 -5.45
C GLY A 78 -12.85 -1.71 -6.84
N ILE A 79 -11.74 -1.54 -7.55
CA ILE A 79 -11.70 -0.97 -8.90
C ILE A 79 -11.31 -2.01 -9.95
N GLU A 80 -11.63 -1.74 -11.21
CA GLU A 80 -11.30 -2.66 -12.32
C GLU A 80 -9.91 -2.38 -12.88
N VAL A 81 -9.01 -3.36 -12.76
CA VAL A 81 -7.64 -3.33 -13.29
C VAL A 81 -7.41 -4.64 -14.05
N GLY A 82 -7.00 -4.56 -15.33
CA GLY A 82 -6.72 -5.76 -16.13
C GLY A 82 -7.91 -6.70 -16.38
N GLY A 83 -9.16 -6.24 -16.15
CA GLY A 83 -10.38 -7.06 -16.26
C GLY A 83 -10.76 -7.78 -14.96
N GLU A 84 -10.02 -7.55 -13.87
CA GLU A 84 -10.33 -8.08 -12.54
C GLU A 84 -10.69 -6.94 -11.59
N ARG A 85 -11.52 -7.24 -10.59
CA ARG A 85 -11.83 -6.30 -9.51
C ARG A 85 -10.83 -6.47 -8.37
N VAL A 86 -10.09 -5.42 -8.07
CA VAL A 86 -9.01 -5.41 -7.09
C VAL A 86 -9.25 -4.35 -6.03
N ALA A 87 -8.72 -4.58 -4.83
CA ALA A 87 -8.72 -3.57 -3.77
C ALA A 87 -7.91 -2.33 -4.20
N VAL A 88 -8.25 -1.17 -3.64
CA VAL A 88 -7.51 0.07 -3.88
C VAL A 88 -6.25 0.06 -3.02
N ASP A 89 -5.09 0.29 -3.65
CA ASP A 89 -3.79 0.35 -2.98
C ASP A 89 -3.40 1.78 -2.57
N CYS A 90 -4.02 2.79 -3.18
CA CYS A 90 -3.81 4.20 -2.86
C CYS A 90 -4.99 5.04 -3.37
N VAL A 91 -5.41 6.01 -2.56
CA VAL A 91 -6.39 7.03 -2.95
C VAL A 91 -5.66 8.33 -3.29
N VAL A 92 -5.99 8.91 -4.44
CA VAL A 92 -5.59 10.26 -4.83
C VAL A 92 -6.83 11.13 -4.85
N THR A 93 -6.90 12.18 -4.04
CA THR A 93 -8.12 12.98 -3.92
C THR A 93 -7.88 14.47 -4.10
N GLU A 94 -8.83 15.14 -4.74
CA GLU A 94 -8.94 16.59 -4.68
C GLU A 94 -9.57 17.00 -3.33
N GLN A 95 -9.15 18.14 -2.79
CA GLN A 95 -9.63 18.62 -1.50
C GLN A 95 -11.10 19.05 -1.54
N ARG A 96 -11.54 19.65 -2.66
CA ARG A 96 -12.92 20.11 -2.84
C ARG A 96 -13.61 19.28 -3.91
N LEU A 97 -14.62 18.54 -3.48
CA LEU A 97 -15.42 17.68 -4.34
C LEU A 97 -16.85 18.26 -4.47
N PRO A 98 -17.62 17.87 -5.50
CA PRO A 98 -18.97 18.42 -5.71
C PRO A 98 -19.95 18.08 -4.57
N ASP A 99 -19.67 17.01 -3.83
CA ASP A 99 -20.52 16.40 -2.81
C ASP A 99 -19.81 16.24 -1.45
N GLY A 100 -18.65 16.88 -1.25
CA GLY A 100 -17.95 16.86 0.05
C GLY A 100 -16.50 17.36 -0.03
N HIS A 101 -15.71 17.03 1.01
CA HIS A 101 -14.29 17.37 1.08
C HIS A 101 -13.42 16.10 1.16
N GLY A 102 -12.26 16.13 0.49
CA GLY A 102 -11.29 15.04 0.58
C GLY A 102 -10.73 14.85 2.01
N VAL A 103 -10.77 15.90 2.83
CA VAL A 103 -10.39 15.84 4.26
C VAL A 103 -11.35 14.92 5.02
N ASP A 104 -12.67 15.09 4.84
CA ASP A 104 -13.69 14.24 5.48
C ASP A 104 -13.55 12.76 5.09
N LEU A 105 -13.19 12.50 3.81
CA LEU A 105 -12.87 11.14 3.34
C LEU A 105 -11.69 10.55 4.12
N THR A 106 -10.63 11.34 4.27
CA THR A 106 -9.38 10.92 4.88
C THR A 106 -9.61 10.56 6.35
N GLU A 107 -10.32 11.41 7.09
CA GLU A 107 -10.68 11.12 8.48
C GLU A 107 -11.45 9.79 8.61
N ARG A 108 -12.44 9.57 7.73
CA ARG A 108 -13.22 8.33 7.71
C ARG A 108 -12.37 7.11 7.35
N LEU A 109 -11.44 7.24 6.40
CA LEU A 109 -10.53 6.15 6.06
C LEU A 109 -9.61 5.80 7.22
N ARG A 110 -9.13 6.79 7.98
CA ARG A 110 -8.30 6.54 9.17
C ARG A 110 -9.04 5.78 10.28
N GLU A 111 -10.36 5.84 10.32
CA GLU A 111 -11.17 5.02 11.23
C GLU A 111 -11.38 3.58 10.75
N VAL A 112 -11.46 3.36 9.42
CA VAL A 112 -11.85 2.07 8.82
C VAL A 112 -10.65 1.26 8.35
N ASP A 113 -9.72 1.89 7.65
CA ASP A 113 -8.48 1.31 7.13
C ASP A 113 -7.34 2.33 7.25
N PRO A 114 -6.68 2.40 8.42
CA PRO A 114 -5.65 3.38 8.66
C PRO A 114 -4.39 3.18 7.80
N ALA A 115 -4.21 2.02 7.19
CA ALA A 115 -3.04 1.70 6.37
C ALA A 115 -3.20 2.14 4.90
N LEU A 116 -4.44 2.36 4.43
CA LEU A 116 -4.70 2.79 3.05
C LEU A 116 -4.10 4.19 2.80
N PRO A 117 -3.12 4.32 1.88
CA PRO A 117 -2.49 5.61 1.63
C PRO A 117 -3.45 6.61 0.98
N VAL A 118 -3.41 7.86 1.44
CA VAL A 118 -4.20 8.96 0.89
C VAL A 118 -3.27 10.11 0.49
N VAL A 119 -3.27 10.42 -0.80
CA VAL A 119 -2.48 11.50 -1.40
C VAL A 119 -3.43 12.59 -1.89
N PHE A 120 -3.18 13.83 -1.50
CA PHE A 120 -3.90 14.97 -2.06
C PHE A 120 -3.21 15.43 -3.34
N HIS A 121 -3.99 15.57 -4.41
CA HIS A 121 -3.58 16.26 -5.62
C HIS A 121 -4.58 17.39 -5.87
N SER A 122 -4.24 18.60 -5.40
CA SER A 122 -5.22 19.64 -5.15
C SER A 122 -4.96 20.94 -5.90
N THR A 123 -6.03 21.61 -6.28
CA THR A 123 -6.02 23.00 -6.78
C THR A 123 -6.03 24.05 -5.66
N CYS A 124 -6.08 23.67 -4.37
CA CYS A 124 -6.00 24.62 -3.25
C CYS A 124 -4.53 24.84 -2.82
N PRO A 125 -3.90 26.00 -3.09
CA PRO A 125 -2.48 26.18 -2.79
C PRO A 125 -2.20 26.75 -1.38
N SER A 126 -3.18 26.77 -0.46
CA SER A 126 -2.97 27.42 0.84
C SER A 126 -2.33 26.47 1.86
N GLU A 127 -1.46 27.03 2.72
CA GLU A 127 -0.88 26.32 3.87
C GLU A 127 -1.98 25.73 4.77
N GLU A 128 -3.11 26.42 4.92
CA GLU A 128 -4.27 25.93 5.66
C GLU A 128 -4.89 24.69 5.01
N CYS A 129 -4.98 24.66 3.68
CA CYS A 129 -5.50 23.53 2.92
C CYS A 129 -4.59 22.30 3.09
N GLU A 130 -3.28 22.48 2.97
CA GLU A 130 -2.28 21.43 3.18
C GLU A 130 -2.25 20.95 4.64
N ALA A 131 -2.27 21.87 5.61
CA ALA A 131 -2.31 21.54 7.02
C ALA A 131 -3.57 20.76 7.41
N ALA A 132 -4.73 21.09 6.83
CA ALA A 132 -5.96 20.34 7.04
C ALA A 132 -5.87 18.91 6.49
N ALA A 133 -5.28 18.73 5.30
CA ALA A 133 -5.08 17.40 4.72
C ALA A 133 -4.17 16.53 5.61
N PHE A 134 -3.01 17.06 6.02
CA PHE A 134 -2.12 16.34 6.93
C PHE A 134 -2.74 16.12 8.32
N GLY A 135 -3.52 17.08 8.82
CA GLY A 135 -4.24 16.97 10.09
C GLY A 135 -5.27 15.85 10.11
N ALA A 136 -5.93 15.59 8.97
CA ALA A 136 -6.81 14.44 8.78
C ALA A 136 -6.07 13.11 8.55
N GLY A 137 -4.75 13.15 8.40
CA GLY A 137 -3.91 11.97 8.24
C GLY A 137 -3.49 11.65 6.80
N ALA A 138 -3.49 12.62 5.88
CA ALA A 138 -2.95 12.41 4.53
C ALA A 138 -1.45 12.04 4.55
N ASP A 139 -1.02 11.23 3.59
CA ASP A 139 0.37 10.75 3.46
C ASP A 139 1.24 11.67 2.58
N ALA A 140 0.61 12.47 1.73
CA ALA A 140 1.26 13.47 0.91
C ALA A 140 0.26 14.50 0.38
N TYR A 141 0.79 15.67 0.03
CA TYR A 141 0.07 16.77 -0.59
C TYR A 141 0.83 17.28 -1.80
N PHE A 142 0.16 17.41 -2.94
CA PHE A 142 0.70 17.94 -4.17
C PHE A 142 -0.26 18.99 -4.74
N GLU A 143 0.23 20.22 -4.90
CA GLU A 143 -0.50 21.23 -5.64
C GLU A 143 -0.47 20.90 -7.14
N LYS A 144 -1.63 20.95 -7.78
CA LYS A 144 -1.77 20.86 -9.22
C LYS A 144 -1.05 22.02 -9.89
N GLY A 145 -0.12 21.69 -10.78
CA GLY A 145 0.54 22.67 -11.62
C GLY A 145 0.97 22.05 -12.94
N SER A 146 1.24 22.89 -13.94
CA SER A 146 1.46 22.44 -15.32
C SER A 146 2.86 21.86 -15.59
N ASP A 147 3.75 21.85 -14.60
CA ASP A 147 5.12 21.38 -14.77
C ASP A 147 5.21 19.85 -14.74
N ARG A 148 5.76 19.26 -15.80
CA ARG A 148 5.86 17.79 -15.98
C ARG A 148 6.47 17.06 -14.77
N GLY A 149 7.50 17.63 -14.15
CA GLY A 149 8.18 17.00 -13.00
C GLY A 149 7.30 16.80 -11.77
N ARG A 150 6.11 17.44 -11.71
CA ARG A 150 5.15 17.19 -10.62
C ARG A 150 4.49 15.82 -10.74
N TYR A 151 4.22 15.34 -11.97
CA TYR A 151 3.60 14.02 -12.19
C TYR A 151 4.56 12.88 -11.84
N ASP A 152 5.85 13.01 -12.15
CA ASP A 152 6.86 12.03 -11.74
C ASP A 152 6.91 11.92 -10.21
N ALA A 153 6.96 13.06 -9.51
CA ALA A 153 7.08 13.11 -8.05
C ALA A 153 5.88 12.45 -7.32
N ILE A 154 4.65 12.72 -7.77
CA ILE A 154 3.47 12.10 -7.17
C ILE A 154 3.41 10.60 -7.46
N LEU A 155 3.77 10.14 -8.67
CA LEU A 155 3.80 8.72 -9.00
C LEU A 155 4.88 7.96 -8.23
N ASP A 156 6.06 8.55 -8.06
CA ASP A 156 7.12 7.99 -7.22
C ASP A 156 6.67 7.89 -5.76
N ARG A 157 5.94 8.91 -5.27
CA ARG A 157 5.38 8.89 -3.91
C ARG A 157 4.32 7.79 -3.75
N ILE A 158 3.42 7.63 -4.72
CA ILE A 158 2.40 6.57 -4.72
C ILE A 158 3.06 5.19 -4.67
N ARG A 159 4.08 4.93 -5.51
CA ARG A 159 4.82 3.66 -5.50
C ARG A 159 5.46 3.41 -4.13
N ALA A 160 6.11 4.41 -3.56
CA ALA A 160 6.76 4.28 -2.26
C ALA A 160 5.76 3.95 -1.13
N LEU A 161 4.58 4.57 -1.16
CA LEU A 161 3.52 4.35 -0.18
C LEU A 161 2.89 2.96 -0.32
N ALA A 162 2.51 2.57 -1.53
CA ALA A 162 1.95 1.24 -1.80
C ALA A 162 2.94 0.12 -1.44
N ASP A 163 4.23 0.30 -1.78
CA ASP A 163 5.27 -0.66 -1.42
C ASP A 163 5.48 -0.75 0.11
N ALA A 164 5.35 0.36 0.84
CA ALA A 164 5.45 0.35 2.30
C ALA A 164 4.27 -0.39 2.93
N GLN A 165 3.06 -0.10 2.46
CA GLN A 165 1.82 -0.72 2.92
C GLN A 165 1.85 -2.24 2.75
N ARG A 166 2.24 -2.76 1.57
CA ARG A 166 2.36 -4.21 1.36
C ARG A 166 3.40 -4.89 2.26
N ARG A 167 4.48 -4.18 2.63
CA ARG A 167 5.49 -4.73 3.56
C ARG A 167 4.93 -4.88 4.97
N GLU A 168 4.07 -3.96 5.39
CA GLU A 168 3.43 -4.01 6.70
C GLU A 168 2.37 -5.12 6.77
N GLU A 169 1.61 -5.32 5.69
CA GLU A 169 0.67 -6.45 5.55
C GLU A 169 1.39 -7.81 5.55
N GLY A 170 2.46 -7.94 4.76
CA GLY A 170 3.26 -9.17 4.69
C GLY A 170 4.09 -9.44 5.95
N GLY A 171 4.43 -8.39 6.73
CA GLY A 171 5.21 -8.46 7.97
C GLY A 171 4.39 -8.87 9.20
N THR A 172 3.06 -8.86 9.12
CA THR A 172 2.16 -9.21 10.24
C THR A 172 2.06 -10.74 10.47
N GLY A 173 2.97 -11.53 9.89
CA GLY A 173 3.10 -12.98 10.08
C GLY A 173 4.13 -13.46 11.12
N THR A 174 4.86 -12.58 11.82
CA THR A 174 5.76 -13.00 12.92
C THR A 174 6.05 -11.85 13.90
N ALA A 175 5.16 -11.71 14.88
CA ALA A 175 5.53 -11.14 16.18
C ALA A 175 5.07 -12.11 17.26
N ALA A 176 5.71 -13.29 17.29
CA ALA A 176 5.68 -14.14 18.46
C ALA A 176 6.33 -13.36 19.60
N THR A 177 5.49 -12.82 20.48
CA THR A 177 5.88 -12.30 21.79
C THR A 177 6.72 -13.38 22.48
N PRO A 178 7.95 -13.11 22.93
CA PRO A 178 8.64 -14.01 23.83
C PRO A 178 7.83 -14.03 25.13
N ARG A 179 7.03 -15.08 25.32
CA ARG A 179 6.47 -15.41 26.63
C ARG A 179 7.63 -15.80 27.52
N THR A 180 8.15 -14.86 28.29
CA THR A 180 8.99 -15.18 29.44
C THR A 180 8.11 -15.86 30.49
N ALA A 181 8.20 -17.18 30.53
CA ALA A 181 7.70 -17.99 31.63
C ALA A 181 8.85 -18.30 32.61
N GLY A 182 8.56 -18.16 33.91
CA GLY A 182 9.37 -18.62 35.04
C GLY A 182 9.96 -17.46 35.85
N SER A 183 9.80 -17.34 37.18
CA SER A 183 9.49 -18.35 38.19
C SER A 183 9.00 -17.69 39.50
N THR A 184 7.93 -18.26 40.04
CA THR A 184 7.70 -18.71 41.44
C THR A 184 8.30 -17.92 42.61
N GLY A 185 7.42 -17.51 43.52
CA GLY A 185 7.72 -17.08 44.88
C GLY A 185 6.45 -16.99 45.74
N GLU A 186 6.02 -18.15 46.25
CA GLU A 186 5.09 -18.37 47.38
C GLU A 186 5.35 -17.34 48.52
N THR A 187 4.37 -16.73 49.20
CA THR A 187 3.77 -17.29 50.43
C THR A 187 2.80 -16.30 51.12
N LEU A 188 1.74 -16.88 51.71
CA LEU A 188 1.09 -16.53 52.99
C LEU A 188 0.10 -15.35 53.12
N ARG A 189 -1.20 -15.72 53.07
CA ARG A 189 -2.25 -15.60 54.11
C ARG A 189 -1.96 -14.71 55.34
N SER A 190 -2.86 -13.76 55.63
CA SER A 190 -3.47 -13.39 56.94
C SER A 190 -4.30 -12.11 56.75
N GLU A 191 -5.65 -12.15 56.79
CA GLU A 191 -6.53 -11.76 57.92
C GLU A 191 -6.17 -10.43 58.60
N GLU A 192 -7.01 -9.41 58.42
CA GLU A 192 -7.95 -8.90 59.45
C GLU A 192 -9.11 -8.13 58.79
#